data_AF-A0A4R7WSJ3-F1
#
_entry.id   AF-A0A4R7WSJ3-F1
#
_cell.length_a   1.000
_cell.length_b   1.000
_cell.length_c   1.000
_cell.angle_alpha   90.00
_cell.angle_beta   90.00
_cell.angle_gamma   90.00
#
_symmetry.space_group_name_H-M   'P 1'
#
loop_
_entity.id
_entity.type
_entity.pdbx_description
1 polymer ?
#
loop_
_entity_poly.entity_id
_entity_poly.type
_entity_poly.pdbx_seq_one_letter_code
_entity_poly.pdbx_strand_id
1 'polypeptide(L)'
;MTPIRPGTSPFIPPQANEPIHAALASHDSERVLQARKEGQRANALDHSRRSPMDVLDTMRGIDERTRSGLRSALLQSLNPTAPAGYMKPEALHGSPWGLEILTTGALKGGVNDAKGGAQSLNGRVFFSDRTPESASDTTTRENLRTKARSYSRGASSFSSSANSRAQQHRLTQIIESSLDKGLALSLSFRPVTLGIKNPAEIQSEGATWLQAFLHHSIIVKGGARPLLNKPFEESVKALKLPETMTLTFEGSPDRTLRGKELESFYKQSASELRNSLENGKAPYLSLLNQGTVVPMVLGFEKVRNLSSHSVSAPMGNASKQYSYQDNDHPLSGSAEGGRLKELEVRSLADLATLFLGCEVKGTSLADDLLVRVKEAGTKADYLPPAQRNQFREKILAQASRLLPEDAHTALANQPLSTLQQINAKLRSEDLRAYLA
;
A
#
# COMPACT_ATOMS: atom_id res chain seq x y z
N MET A 1 -57.70 -33.94 -4.65
CA MET A 1 -57.39 -33.05 -3.50
C MET A 1 -56.38 -33.77 -2.62
N THR A 2 -55.13 -33.31 -2.61
CA THR A 2 -54.07 -33.81 -1.72
C THR A 2 -53.34 -32.56 -1.23
N PRO A 3 -53.27 -32.29 0.08
CA PRO A 3 -52.76 -31.02 0.57
C PRO A 3 -51.23 -30.96 0.48
N ILE A 4 -50.73 -29.82 -0.01
CA ILE A 4 -49.32 -29.45 0.05
C ILE A 4 -48.96 -29.21 1.52
N ARG A 5 -48.06 -30.04 2.08
CA ARG A 5 -47.43 -29.74 3.37
C ARG A 5 -46.45 -28.58 3.21
N PRO A 6 -46.46 -27.57 4.08
CA PRO A 6 -45.39 -26.59 4.14
C PRO A 6 -44.15 -27.28 4.71
N GLY A 7 -43.11 -27.41 3.88
CA GLY A 7 -41.80 -27.88 4.32
C GLY A 7 -41.13 -26.81 5.19
N THR A 8 -41.32 -26.90 6.50
CA THR A 8 -40.40 -26.32 7.48
C THR A 8 -39.02 -26.94 7.25
N SER A 9 -38.12 -26.20 6.60
CA SER A 9 -36.71 -26.56 6.57
C SER A 9 -36.20 -26.52 8.02
N PRO A 10 -35.75 -27.64 8.60
CA PRO A 10 -35.31 -27.65 9.99
C PRO A 10 -34.04 -26.80 10.09
N PHE A 11 -34.02 -25.88 11.06
CA PHE A 11 -32.79 -25.26 11.53
C PHE A 11 -31.91 -26.39 12.08
N ILE A 12 -30.88 -26.78 11.34
CA ILE A 12 -29.86 -27.71 11.82
C ILE A 12 -28.88 -26.87 12.65
N PRO A 13 -28.84 -27.04 13.98
CA PRO A 13 -27.84 -26.36 14.79
C PRO A 13 -26.44 -26.82 14.33
N PRO A 14 -25.47 -25.92 14.19
CA PRO A 14 -24.12 -26.33 13.83
C PRO A 14 -23.59 -27.31 14.89
N GLN A 15 -23.23 -28.53 14.48
CA GLN A 15 -22.37 -29.39 15.31
C GLN A 15 -21.02 -28.68 15.49
N ALA A 16 -20.87 -28.03 16.65
CA ALA A 16 -19.77 -27.12 16.96
C ALA A 16 -18.53 -27.91 17.41
N ASN A 17 -17.69 -28.30 16.46
CA ASN A 17 -16.37 -28.86 16.80
C ASN A 17 -15.33 -27.77 17.13
N GLU A 18 -15.64 -26.49 16.89
CA GLU A 18 -14.78 -25.36 17.23
C GLU A 18 -15.31 -24.62 18.48
N PRO A 19 -14.50 -24.43 19.54
CA PRO A 19 -14.92 -23.81 20.80
C PRO A 19 -15.55 -22.42 20.63
N ILE A 20 -15.08 -21.64 19.65
CA ILE A 20 -15.61 -20.30 19.37
C ILE A 20 -17.02 -20.33 18.79
N HIS A 21 -17.36 -21.35 17.97
CA HIS A 21 -18.72 -21.51 17.44
C HIS A 21 -19.67 -22.05 18.49
N ALA A 22 -19.20 -22.91 19.40
CA ALA A 22 -19.99 -23.36 20.55
C ALA A 22 -20.31 -22.19 21.49
N ALA A 23 -19.33 -21.32 21.77
CA ALA A 23 -19.54 -20.10 22.55
C ALA A 23 -20.57 -19.19 21.87
N LEU A 24 -20.48 -19.01 20.54
CA LEU A 24 -21.44 -18.21 19.78
C LEU A 24 -22.87 -18.76 19.85
N ALA A 25 -23.03 -20.09 19.75
CA ALA A 25 -24.33 -20.75 19.83
C ALA A 25 -25.02 -20.61 21.20
N SER A 26 -24.27 -20.27 22.26
CA SER A 26 -24.84 -20.03 23.59
C SER A 26 -25.52 -18.67 23.76
N HIS A 27 -25.48 -17.80 22.73
CA HIS A 27 -26.00 -16.44 22.74
C HIS A 27 -25.42 -15.54 23.85
N ASP A 28 -24.26 -15.91 24.39
CA ASP A 28 -23.57 -15.22 25.47
C ASP A 28 -22.30 -14.54 24.95
N SER A 29 -22.31 -13.21 24.92
CA SER A 29 -21.16 -12.40 24.47
C SER A 29 -19.95 -12.51 25.38
N GLU A 30 -20.12 -12.78 26.68
CA GLU A 30 -19.01 -12.92 27.62
C GLU A 30 -18.25 -14.23 27.36
N ARG A 31 -18.97 -15.32 27.10
CA ARG A 31 -18.36 -16.60 26.69
C ARG A 31 -17.57 -16.48 25.39
N VAL A 32 -18.12 -15.79 24.39
CA VAL A 32 -17.40 -15.53 23.13
C VAL A 32 -16.12 -14.74 23.38
N LEU A 33 -16.19 -13.70 24.21
CA LEU A 33 -15.02 -12.90 24.55
C LEU A 33 -13.98 -13.72 25.33
N GLN A 34 -14.41 -14.53 26.28
CA GLN A 34 -13.53 -15.38 27.07
C GLN A 34 -12.79 -16.39 26.19
N ALA A 35 -13.49 -17.07 25.28
CA ALA A 35 -12.88 -17.95 24.29
C ALA A 35 -11.79 -17.23 23.47
N ARG A 36 -12.05 -15.98 23.03
CA ARG A 36 -11.02 -15.19 22.32
C ARG A 36 -9.83 -14.82 23.18
N LYS A 37 -10.04 -14.51 24.47
CA LYS A 37 -8.94 -14.25 25.42
C LYS A 37 -8.09 -15.51 25.65
N GLU A 38 -8.69 -16.69 25.56
CA GLU A 38 -8.03 -18.00 25.63
C GLU A 38 -7.35 -18.40 24.31
N GLY A 39 -7.35 -17.53 23.30
CA GLY A 39 -6.64 -17.73 22.04
C GLY A 39 -7.49 -18.31 20.91
N GLN A 40 -8.79 -18.54 21.13
CA GLN A 40 -9.68 -18.98 20.07
C GLN A 40 -9.84 -17.91 19.00
N ARG A 41 -9.66 -18.31 17.74
CA ARG A 41 -9.60 -17.36 16.63
C ARG A 41 -11.00 -17.04 16.11
N ALA A 42 -11.35 -15.75 16.03
CA ALA A 42 -12.64 -15.29 15.49
C ALA A 42 -12.82 -15.54 13.97
N ASN A 43 -11.79 -16.07 13.30
CA ASN A 43 -11.80 -16.44 11.89
C ASN A 43 -11.72 -17.96 11.66
N ALA A 44 -11.87 -18.79 12.70
CA ALA A 44 -11.95 -20.25 12.58
C ALA A 44 -13.18 -20.67 11.75
N LEU A 45 -13.09 -21.78 11.02
CA LEU A 45 -14.19 -22.29 10.20
C LEU A 45 -14.88 -23.47 10.90
N ASP A 46 -16.21 -23.52 10.85
CA ASP A 46 -16.96 -24.72 11.25
C ASP A 46 -16.85 -25.84 10.18
N HIS A 47 -17.45 -27.00 10.45
CA HIS A 47 -17.53 -28.12 9.51
C HIS A 47 -18.25 -27.76 8.18
N SER A 48 -19.12 -26.75 8.23
CA SER A 48 -19.84 -26.18 7.08
C SER A 48 -19.07 -25.05 6.40
N ARG A 49 -17.81 -24.81 6.82
CA ARG A 49 -16.91 -23.79 6.30
C ARG A 49 -17.39 -22.35 6.48
N ARG A 50 -18.08 -22.09 7.59
CA ARG A 50 -18.55 -20.74 7.96
C ARG A 50 -17.70 -20.19 9.11
N SER A 51 -17.37 -18.90 9.04
CA SER A 51 -16.77 -18.20 10.18
C SER A 51 -17.82 -17.93 11.28
N PRO A 52 -17.41 -17.64 12.53
CA PRO A 52 -18.33 -17.18 13.57
C PRO A 52 -19.17 -15.98 13.13
N MET A 53 -18.60 -15.08 12.33
CA MET A 53 -19.33 -13.92 11.80
C MET A 53 -20.42 -14.33 10.79
N ASP A 54 -20.17 -15.31 9.93
CA ASP A 54 -21.17 -15.79 8.96
C ASP A 54 -22.30 -16.56 9.64
N VAL A 55 -21.97 -17.32 10.70
CA VAL A 55 -22.97 -17.96 11.56
C VAL A 55 -23.81 -16.91 12.28
N LEU A 56 -23.20 -15.88 12.87
CA LEU A 56 -23.94 -14.79 13.52
C LEU A 56 -24.86 -14.08 12.54
N ASP A 57 -24.38 -13.70 11.36
CA ASP A 57 -25.16 -12.97 10.36
C ASP A 57 -26.37 -13.76 9.83
N THR A 58 -26.34 -15.10 9.90
CA THR A 58 -27.44 -15.99 9.46
C THR A 58 -28.32 -16.53 10.60
N MET A 59 -27.92 -16.30 11.85
CA MET A 59 -28.64 -16.75 13.04
C MET A 59 -30.04 -16.12 13.12
N ARG A 60 -31.07 -16.94 13.31
CA ARG A 60 -32.47 -16.51 13.50
C ARG A 60 -32.85 -16.62 14.97
N GLY A 61 -33.85 -15.83 15.40
CA GLY A 61 -34.42 -15.95 16.75
C GLY A 61 -33.62 -15.29 17.88
N ILE A 62 -32.63 -14.46 17.56
CA ILE A 62 -31.95 -13.58 18.54
C ILE A 62 -32.38 -12.13 18.31
N ASP A 63 -32.54 -11.37 19.39
CA ASP A 63 -32.82 -9.93 19.33
C ASP A 63 -31.57 -9.13 18.92
N GLU A 64 -31.78 -7.86 18.55
CA GLU A 64 -30.71 -6.99 18.02
C GLU A 64 -29.66 -6.64 19.07
N ARG A 65 -30.03 -6.54 20.35
CA ARG A 65 -29.09 -6.25 21.44
C ARG A 65 -28.13 -7.41 21.62
N THR A 66 -28.66 -8.63 21.65
CA THR A 66 -27.87 -9.87 21.73
C THR A 66 -26.96 -10.01 20.51
N ARG A 67 -27.49 -9.78 19.30
CA ARG A 67 -26.70 -9.82 18.06
C ARG A 67 -25.53 -8.82 18.08
N SER A 68 -25.80 -7.58 18.49
CA SER A 68 -24.78 -6.54 18.61
C SER A 68 -23.71 -6.88 19.65
N GLY A 69 -24.12 -7.43 20.81
CA GLY A 69 -23.20 -7.91 21.85
C GLY A 69 -22.27 -9.01 21.36
N LEU A 70 -22.81 -10.02 20.66
CA LEU A 70 -22.03 -11.10 20.07
C LEU A 70 -21.07 -10.58 18.98
N ARG A 71 -21.54 -9.66 18.13
CA ARG A 71 -20.71 -9.02 17.10
C ARG A 71 -19.54 -8.27 17.72
N SER A 72 -19.81 -7.48 18.77
CA SER A 72 -18.78 -6.77 19.53
C SER A 72 -17.79 -7.76 20.13
N ALA A 73 -18.25 -8.82 20.79
CA ALA A 73 -17.38 -9.83 21.38
C ALA A 73 -16.44 -10.49 20.35
N LEU A 74 -16.92 -10.75 19.13
CA LEU A 74 -16.13 -11.32 18.02
C LEU A 74 -15.11 -10.33 17.44
N LEU A 75 -15.50 -9.07 17.24
CA LEU A 75 -14.71 -8.10 16.48
C LEU A 75 -13.89 -7.14 17.34
N GLN A 76 -14.23 -6.96 18.62
CA GLN A 76 -13.52 -5.99 19.47
C GLN A 76 -12.02 -6.29 19.54
N SER A 77 -11.24 -5.24 19.66
CA SER A 77 -9.79 -5.37 19.83
C SER A 77 -9.45 -5.89 21.21
N LEU A 78 -8.54 -6.87 21.26
CA LEU A 78 -7.89 -7.32 22.50
C LEU A 78 -6.63 -6.48 22.81
N ASN A 79 -6.30 -5.49 21.97
CA ASN A 79 -5.20 -4.57 22.23
C ASN A 79 -5.64 -3.52 23.24
N PRO A 80 -4.95 -3.37 24.40
CA PRO A 80 -5.31 -2.41 25.44
C PRO A 80 -5.29 -0.94 24.96
N THR A 81 -4.55 -0.61 23.90
CA THR A 81 -4.48 0.76 23.37
C THR A 81 -5.62 1.10 22.41
N ALA A 82 -6.47 0.12 22.05
CA ALA A 82 -7.60 0.39 21.16
C ALA A 82 -8.69 1.22 21.85
N PRO A 83 -9.34 2.16 21.15
CA PRO A 83 -10.47 2.90 21.72
C PRO A 83 -11.59 1.99 22.20
N ALA A 84 -12.30 2.42 23.24
CA ALA A 84 -13.48 1.71 23.71
C ALA A 84 -14.52 1.57 22.58
N GLY A 85 -15.11 0.38 22.44
CA GLY A 85 -16.09 0.10 21.37
C GLY A 85 -15.49 -0.09 19.97
N TYR A 86 -14.16 0.00 19.80
CA TYR A 86 -13.54 -0.25 18.50
C TYR A 86 -13.71 -1.71 18.06
N MET A 87 -14.26 -1.87 16.85
CA MET A 87 -14.35 -3.14 16.14
C MET A 87 -13.27 -3.22 15.06
N LYS A 88 -12.60 -4.37 14.98
CA LYS A 88 -11.60 -4.63 13.94
C LYS A 88 -12.22 -4.53 12.54
N PRO A 89 -11.49 -3.98 11.55
CA PRO A 89 -11.87 -4.05 10.14
C PRO A 89 -12.12 -5.48 9.67
N GLU A 90 -13.08 -5.62 8.77
CA GLU A 90 -13.46 -6.90 8.15
C GLU A 90 -12.91 -7.02 6.72
N ALA A 91 -12.50 -5.90 6.12
CA ALA A 91 -11.74 -5.90 4.87
C ALA A 91 -10.50 -5.03 5.01
N LEU A 92 -9.39 -5.47 4.42
CA LEU A 92 -8.14 -4.72 4.40
C LEU A 92 -7.65 -4.57 2.97
N HIS A 93 -7.10 -3.40 2.67
CA HIS A 93 -6.43 -3.12 1.41
C HIS A 93 -5.07 -2.47 1.70
N GLY A 94 -4.00 -3.12 1.27
CA GLY A 94 -2.66 -2.56 1.35
C GLY A 94 -2.27 -1.91 0.04
N SER A 95 -1.83 -0.66 0.08
CA SER A 95 -1.41 0.06 -1.13
C SER A 95 -0.21 0.97 -0.86
N PRO A 96 0.75 1.05 -1.79
CA PRO A 96 1.77 2.11 -1.79
C PRO A 96 1.21 3.47 -2.26
N TRP A 97 0.00 3.49 -2.83
CA TRP A 97 -0.72 4.66 -3.36
C TRP A 97 -1.75 5.22 -2.38
N GLY A 98 -1.46 5.13 -1.08
CA GLY A 98 -2.44 5.44 -0.04
C GLY A 98 -2.94 6.90 -0.07
N LEU A 99 -2.07 7.87 -0.36
CA LEU A 99 -2.48 9.27 -0.46
C LEU A 99 -3.38 9.53 -1.66
N GLU A 100 -3.10 8.92 -2.81
CA GLU A 100 -3.90 9.04 -4.02
C GLU A 100 -5.30 8.47 -3.80
N ILE A 101 -5.40 7.34 -3.10
CA ILE A 101 -6.69 6.76 -2.68
C ILE A 101 -7.45 7.73 -1.78
N LEU A 102 -6.79 8.30 -0.77
CA LEU A 102 -7.42 9.26 0.15
C LEU A 102 -7.88 10.52 -0.59
N THR A 103 -7.05 11.05 -1.49
CA THR A 103 -7.30 12.26 -2.27
C THR A 103 -8.46 12.07 -3.25
N THR A 104 -8.51 10.91 -3.92
CA THR A 104 -9.60 10.58 -4.84
C THR A 104 -10.89 10.16 -4.13
N GLY A 105 -10.85 9.94 -2.81
CA GLY A 105 -11.99 9.50 -2.02
C GLY A 105 -12.48 8.10 -2.35
N ALA A 106 -11.74 7.32 -3.12
CA ALA A 106 -12.14 6.00 -3.56
C ALA A 106 -10.97 5.05 -3.80
N LEU A 107 -11.20 3.75 -3.56
CA LEU A 107 -10.33 2.71 -4.08
C LEU A 107 -10.67 2.44 -5.54
N LYS A 108 -9.81 2.89 -6.44
CA LYS A 108 -10.02 2.75 -7.89
C LYS A 108 -9.36 1.52 -8.49
N GLY A 109 -10.01 0.92 -9.48
CA GLY A 109 -9.36 -0.06 -10.36
C GLY A 109 -8.23 0.63 -11.15
N GLY A 110 -6.98 0.20 -11.00
CA GLY A 110 -5.83 0.75 -11.74
C GLY A 110 -4.87 1.65 -10.95
N VAL A 111 -5.36 2.50 -10.03
CA VAL A 111 -4.48 3.23 -9.06
C VAL A 111 -3.81 2.26 -8.07
N ASN A 112 -4.38 1.06 -7.92
CA ASN A 112 -3.94 0.01 -7.02
C ASN A 112 -2.97 -1.01 -7.65
N ASP A 113 -2.50 -0.80 -8.88
CA ASP A 113 -1.78 -1.84 -9.63
C ASP A 113 -0.25 -1.81 -9.51
N ALA A 114 0.26 -2.79 -8.77
CA ALA A 114 1.23 -3.75 -9.30
C ALA A 114 1.08 -5.05 -8.48
N LYS A 115 -0.08 -5.71 -8.54
CA LYS A 115 -0.25 -7.06 -7.94
C LYS A 115 0.39 -8.08 -8.90
N GLY A 116 1.72 -8.02 -8.98
CA GLY A 116 2.53 -8.69 -10.00
C GLY A 116 2.24 -10.17 -10.22
N GLY A 117 2.04 -10.53 -11.49
CA GLY A 117 2.03 -11.90 -11.99
C GLY A 117 1.02 -12.12 -13.12
N ALA A 118 1.25 -13.13 -13.97
CA ALA A 118 0.45 -13.50 -15.14
C ALA A 118 -1.02 -13.93 -14.86
N GLN A 119 -1.51 -13.72 -13.63
CA GLN A 119 -2.85 -14.08 -13.14
C GLN A 119 -3.45 -12.97 -12.26
N SER A 120 -3.10 -11.71 -12.56
CA SER A 120 -3.37 -10.55 -11.71
C SER A 120 -4.86 -10.27 -11.49
N LEU A 121 -5.20 -9.86 -10.26
CA LEU A 121 -6.46 -9.20 -9.87
C LEU A 121 -6.51 -7.75 -10.39
N ASN A 122 -6.20 -7.54 -11.68
CA ASN A 122 -6.18 -6.20 -12.29
C ASN A 122 -7.56 -5.55 -12.18
N GLY A 123 -7.60 -4.28 -11.75
CA GLY A 123 -8.84 -3.53 -11.57
C GLY A 123 -9.64 -3.88 -10.30
N ARG A 124 -9.23 -4.89 -9.53
CA ARG A 124 -10.04 -5.43 -8.44
C ARG A 124 -9.69 -4.90 -7.07
N VAL A 125 -10.73 -4.57 -6.34
CA VAL A 125 -10.66 -3.83 -5.09
C VAL A 125 -11.03 -4.77 -3.92
N PHE A 126 -10.20 -4.80 -2.87
CA PHE A 126 -10.32 -5.54 -1.60
C PHE A 126 -9.68 -6.92 -1.43
N PHE A 127 -9.40 -7.23 -0.15
CA PHE A 127 -9.24 -8.56 0.42
C PHE A 127 -10.23 -8.69 1.59
N SER A 128 -11.20 -9.59 1.46
CA SER A 128 -12.13 -9.94 2.54
C SER A 128 -11.46 -10.84 3.57
N ASP A 129 -11.81 -10.69 4.84
CA ASP A 129 -11.43 -11.61 5.92
C ASP A 129 -12.36 -12.82 6.05
N ARG A 130 -13.41 -12.93 5.22
CA ARG A 130 -14.47 -13.94 5.34
C ARG A 130 -14.37 -15.12 4.38
N THR A 131 -13.40 -15.11 3.47
CA THR A 131 -13.33 -16.13 2.40
C THR A 131 -12.02 -16.91 2.49
N PRO A 132 -12.07 -18.23 2.80
CA PRO A 132 -10.87 -19.08 2.79
C PRO A 132 -10.19 -19.03 1.43
N GLU A 133 -8.87 -19.13 1.41
CA GLU A 133 -8.10 -19.08 0.16
C GLU A 133 -8.01 -20.44 -0.50
N SER A 134 -8.06 -21.51 0.30
CA SER A 134 -7.95 -22.89 -0.15
C SER A 134 -9.08 -23.75 0.41
N ALA A 135 -9.36 -24.84 -0.30
CA ALA A 135 -10.25 -25.89 0.16
C ALA A 135 -9.77 -26.56 1.47
N SER A 136 -8.49 -26.45 1.82
CA SER A 136 -7.91 -27.04 3.03
C SER A 136 -7.85 -26.09 4.23
N ASP A 137 -8.19 -24.82 4.07
CA ASP A 137 -8.03 -23.84 5.15
C ASP A 137 -9.01 -24.08 6.29
N THR A 138 -8.51 -24.03 7.53
CA THR A 138 -9.29 -24.09 8.78
C THR A 138 -9.70 -22.72 9.30
N THR A 139 -9.28 -21.65 8.63
CA THR A 139 -9.68 -20.26 8.93
C THR A 139 -10.02 -19.53 7.63
N THR A 140 -10.83 -18.49 7.70
CA THR A 140 -11.16 -17.67 6.52
C THR A 140 -9.96 -16.91 5.95
N ARG A 141 -8.97 -16.52 6.77
CA ARG A 141 -7.64 -16.01 6.36
C ARG A 141 -6.73 -15.79 7.58
N GLU A 142 -5.78 -16.68 7.80
CA GLU A 142 -4.83 -16.60 8.93
C GLU A 142 -3.96 -15.33 8.92
N ASN A 143 -3.71 -14.73 7.74
CA ASN A 143 -2.65 -13.74 7.53
C ASN A 143 -3.12 -12.40 6.93
N LEU A 144 -4.36 -11.97 7.22
CA LEU A 144 -5.00 -10.82 6.55
C LEU A 144 -4.16 -9.52 6.59
N ARG A 145 -3.78 -9.06 7.80
CA ARG A 145 -2.93 -7.87 7.95
C ARG A 145 -1.55 -8.08 7.35
N THR A 146 -1.00 -9.28 7.44
CA THR A 146 0.32 -9.61 6.87
C THR A 146 0.32 -9.44 5.36
N LYS A 147 -0.72 -9.91 4.67
CA LYS A 147 -0.85 -9.74 3.22
C LYS A 147 -1.06 -8.29 2.81
N ALA A 148 -1.96 -7.57 3.48
CA ALA A 148 -2.14 -6.14 3.24
C ALA A 148 -0.81 -5.39 3.43
N ARG A 149 -0.06 -5.68 4.50
CA ARG A 149 1.28 -5.11 4.71
C ARG A 149 2.25 -5.46 3.58
N SER A 150 2.27 -6.71 3.11
CA SER A 150 3.12 -7.11 1.98
C SER A 150 2.77 -6.33 0.71
N TYR A 151 1.48 -6.22 0.37
CA TYR A 151 1.02 -5.49 -0.82
C TYR A 151 1.26 -3.98 -0.72
N SER A 152 1.13 -3.41 0.47
CA SER A 152 1.40 -1.98 0.70
C SER A 152 2.83 -1.56 0.40
N ARG A 153 3.77 -2.51 0.29
CA ARG A 153 5.16 -2.24 -0.12
C ARG A 153 5.30 -2.00 -1.63
N GLY A 154 4.33 -2.39 -2.45
CA GLY A 154 4.35 -2.16 -3.89
C GLY A 154 5.51 -2.83 -4.64
N ALA A 155 6.08 -3.92 -4.09
CA ALA A 155 7.22 -4.63 -4.68
C ALA A 155 6.75 -5.66 -5.71
N SER A 156 7.42 -5.73 -6.86
CA SER A 156 7.25 -6.81 -7.84
C SER A 156 8.54 -7.01 -8.66
N SER A 157 8.56 -8.04 -9.51
CA SER A 157 9.65 -8.32 -10.46
C SER A 157 9.67 -7.39 -11.67
N PHE A 158 8.74 -6.45 -11.77
CA PHE A 158 8.61 -5.54 -12.91
C PHE A 158 9.17 -4.15 -12.60
N SER A 159 9.79 -3.54 -13.61
CA SER A 159 10.31 -2.16 -13.55
C SER A 159 9.21 -1.12 -13.34
N SER A 160 7.97 -1.47 -13.67
CA SER A 160 6.76 -0.65 -13.51
C SER A 160 6.15 -0.71 -12.11
N SER A 161 6.69 -1.52 -11.19
CA SER A 161 6.18 -1.58 -9.82
C SER A 161 6.34 -0.25 -9.09
N ALA A 162 5.42 0.05 -8.18
CA ALA A 162 5.47 1.26 -7.35
C ALA A 162 6.81 1.40 -6.61
N ASN A 163 7.33 0.31 -6.04
CA ASN A 163 8.63 0.31 -5.36
C ASN A 163 9.79 0.60 -6.32
N SER A 164 9.80 -0.01 -7.52
CA SER A 164 10.83 0.24 -8.51
C SER A 164 10.76 1.67 -9.05
N ARG A 165 9.56 2.18 -9.33
CA ARG A 165 9.33 3.54 -9.83
C ARG A 165 9.77 4.61 -8.82
N ALA A 166 9.50 4.39 -7.53
CA ALA A 166 10.00 5.26 -6.47
C ALA A 166 11.54 5.30 -6.43
N GLN A 167 12.20 4.13 -6.50
CA GLN A 167 13.66 4.08 -6.51
C GLN A 167 14.27 4.65 -7.80
N GLN A 168 13.65 4.40 -8.96
CA GLN A 168 14.05 4.99 -10.25
C GLN A 168 14.05 6.51 -10.17
N HIS A 169 13.01 7.12 -9.57
CA HIS A 169 12.94 8.57 -9.37
C HIS A 169 14.16 9.09 -8.62
N ARG A 170 14.50 8.48 -7.48
CA ARG A 170 15.68 8.87 -6.71
C ARG A 170 16.99 8.70 -7.49
N LEU A 171 17.13 7.62 -8.26
CA LEU A 171 18.30 7.39 -9.11
C LEU A 171 18.41 8.41 -10.25
N THR A 172 17.29 8.83 -10.85
CA THR A 172 17.29 9.90 -11.86
C THR A 172 17.73 11.24 -11.27
N GLN A 173 17.32 11.57 -10.03
CA GLN A 173 17.79 12.77 -9.33
C GLN A 173 19.31 12.74 -9.08
N ILE A 174 19.88 11.57 -8.78
CA ILE A 174 21.34 11.42 -8.62
C ILE A 174 22.06 11.73 -9.95
N ILE A 175 21.56 11.19 -11.07
CA ILE A 175 22.16 11.41 -12.40
C ILE A 175 22.14 12.91 -12.73
N GLU A 176 20.97 13.54 -12.67
CA GLU A 176 20.81 14.95 -13.03
C GLU A 176 21.61 15.86 -12.11
N SER A 177 21.47 15.71 -10.78
CA SER A 177 22.18 16.57 -9.83
C SER A 177 23.70 16.43 -9.96
N SER A 178 24.21 15.25 -10.33
CA SER A 178 25.66 15.07 -10.54
C SER A 178 26.13 15.85 -11.77
N LEU A 179 25.40 15.72 -12.89
CA LEU A 179 25.72 16.41 -14.13
C LEU A 179 25.57 17.93 -14.01
N ASP A 180 24.55 18.42 -13.29
CA ASP A 180 24.35 19.85 -13.03
C ASP A 180 25.49 20.45 -12.20
N LYS A 181 26.10 19.66 -11.32
CA LYS A 181 27.25 20.07 -10.49
C LYS A 181 28.60 19.80 -11.15
N GLY A 182 28.62 19.35 -12.41
CA GLY A 182 29.85 19.01 -13.13
C GLY A 182 30.58 17.77 -12.58
N LEU A 183 29.91 16.94 -11.78
CA LEU A 183 30.48 15.69 -11.27
C LEU A 183 30.42 14.61 -12.34
N ALA A 184 31.53 13.89 -12.53
CA ALA A 184 31.61 12.79 -13.49
C ALA A 184 30.74 11.60 -13.05
N LEU A 185 29.95 11.06 -13.99
CA LEU A 185 29.19 9.82 -13.80
C LEU A 185 30.13 8.62 -13.71
N SER A 186 29.74 7.58 -12.97
CA SER A 186 30.47 6.32 -12.92
C SER A 186 30.19 5.45 -14.16
N LEU A 187 30.93 5.70 -15.23
CA LEU A 187 30.83 5.00 -16.52
C LEU A 187 31.66 3.71 -16.53
N SER A 188 31.23 2.68 -15.79
CA SER A 188 31.99 1.43 -15.64
C SER A 188 31.17 0.17 -15.91
N PHE A 189 29.94 0.32 -16.42
CA PHE A 189 29.13 -0.82 -16.83
C PHE A 189 29.42 -1.13 -18.30
N ARG A 190 29.25 -2.40 -18.69
CA ARG A 190 29.52 -2.86 -20.06
C ARG A 190 28.72 -2.05 -21.10
N PRO A 191 29.23 -1.89 -22.34
CA PRO A 191 28.51 -1.28 -23.44
C PRO A 191 27.12 -1.88 -23.65
N VAL A 192 26.20 -1.05 -24.16
CA VAL A 192 24.81 -1.45 -24.46
C VAL A 192 24.38 -0.96 -25.83
N THR A 193 23.42 -1.67 -26.41
CA THR A 193 22.76 -1.28 -27.67
C THR A 193 21.30 -0.96 -27.39
N LEU A 194 20.81 0.14 -27.97
CA LEU A 194 19.42 0.57 -27.91
C LEU A 194 18.89 0.71 -29.33
N GLY A 195 17.88 -0.10 -29.66
CA GLY A 195 17.12 0.09 -30.89
C GLY A 195 16.24 1.32 -30.78
N ILE A 196 16.33 2.20 -31.76
CA ILE A 196 15.50 3.39 -31.92
C ILE A 196 14.62 3.21 -33.15
N LYS A 197 13.31 3.13 -32.94
CA LYS A 197 12.34 2.97 -34.03
C LYS A 197 12.11 4.28 -34.77
N ASN A 198 12.03 5.38 -34.02
CA ASN A 198 11.80 6.71 -34.55
C ASN A 198 12.88 7.66 -34.02
N PRO A 199 13.74 8.25 -34.88
CA PRO A 199 14.75 9.23 -34.44
C PRO A 199 14.18 10.42 -33.66
N ALA A 200 12.91 10.79 -33.88
CA ALA A 200 12.25 11.84 -33.10
C ALA A 200 11.95 11.42 -31.65
N GLU A 201 11.96 10.11 -31.34
CA GLU A 201 11.59 9.53 -30.04
C GLU A 201 12.80 9.09 -29.21
N ILE A 202 14.04 9.40 -29.63
CA ILE A 202 15.28 9.00 -28.94
C ILE A 202 15.20 9.21 -27.41
N GLN A 203 14.61 10.32 -26.97
CA GLN A 203 14.50 10.64 -25.53
C GLN A 203 13.49 9.75 -24.80
N SER A 204 12.35 9.45 -25.42
CA SER A 204 11.32 8.59 -24.83
C SER A 204 11.80 7.13 -24.77
N GLU A 205 12.44 6.67 -25.85
CA GLU A 205 13.06 5.35 -25.90
C GLU A 205 14.24 5.25 -24.91
N GLY A 206 15.04 6.31 -24.80
CA GLY A 206 16.11 6.42 -23.80
C GLY A 206 15.61 6.39 -22.36
N ALA A 207 14.51 7.09 -22.05
CA ALA A 207 13.88 7.06 -20.73
C ALA A 207 13.33 5.66 -20.40
N THR A 208 12.70 4.99 -21.37
CA THR A 208 12.19 3.62 -21.24
C THR A 208 13.32 2.62 -21.02
N TRP A 209 14.40 2.74 -21.79
CA TRP A 209 15.61 1.97 -21.60
C TRP A 209 16.21 2.20 -20.21
N LEU A 210 16.35 3.46 -19.78
CA LEU A 210 16.93 3.83 -18.50
C LEU A 210 16.09 3.24 -17.36
N GLN A 211 14.76 3.28 -17.48
CA GLN A 211 13.85 2.65 -16.52
C GLN A 211 14.13 1.15 -16.35
N ALA A 212 14.24 0.42 -17.46
CA ALA A 212 14.54 -1.00 -17.46
C ALA A 212 15.96 -1.29 -16.94
N PHE A 213 16.94 -0.47 -17.33
CA PHE A 213 18.32 -0.59 -16.89
C PHE A 213 18.44 -0.40 -15.37
N LEU A 214 17.92 0.69 -14.82
CA LEU A 214 17.96 0.98 -13.39
C LEU A 214 17.29 -0.12 -12.58
N HIS A 215 16.17 -0.67 -13.08
CA HIS A 215 15.50 -1.79 -12.44
C HIS A 215 16.38 -3.05 -12.36
N HIS A 216 16.81 -3.57 -13.51
CA HIS A 216 17.50 -4.86 -13.57
C HIS A 216 18.95 -4.80 -13.07
N SER A 217 19.65 -3.71 -13.36
CA SER A 217 21.08 -3.59 -13.07
C SER A 217 21.36 -3.07 -11.66
N ILE A 218 20.46 -2.27 -11.08
CA ILE A 218 20.70 -1.58 -9.81
C ILE A 218 19.70 -2.02 -8.74
N ILE A 219 18.39 -1.88 -8.99
CA ILE A 219 17.34 -2.08 -7.98
C ILE A 219 17.22 -3.54 -7.57
N VAL A 220 17.03 -4.45 -8.54
CA VAL A 220 16.84 -5.89 -8.27
C VAL A 220 18.08 -6.50 -7.59
N LYS A 221 19.27 -5.96 -7.85
CA LYS A 221 20.52 -6.38 -7.21
C LYS A 221 20.75 -5.75 -5.83
N GLY A 222 19.79 -4.97 -5.32
CA GLY A 222 19.88 -4.30 -4.02
C GLY A 222 20.79 -3.07 -3.98
N GLY A 223 21.36 -2.67 -5.11
CA GLY A 223 22.31 -1.56 -5.22
C GLY A 223 21.70 -0.18 -4.99
N ALA A 224 20.38 -0.02 -5.18
CA ALA A 224 19.69 1.25 -4.97
C ALA A 224 19.52 1.61 -3.48
N ARG A 225 19.29 0.63 -2.61
CA ARG A 225 18.98 0.83 -1.18
C ARG A 225 20.00 1.71 -0.44
N PRO A 226 21.33 1.53 -0.56
CA PRO A 226 22.30 2.40 0.10
C PRO A 226 22.35 3.83 -0.46
N LEU A 227 21.70 4.11 -1.60
CA LEU A 227 21.72 5.40 -2.28
C LEU A 227 20.50 6.26 -1.95
N LEU A 228 19.42 5.66 -1.44
CA LEU A 228 18.16 6.38 -1.26
C LEU A 228 18.27 7.53 -0.25
N ASN A 229 19.02 7.31 0.83
CA ASN A 229 19.12 8.26 1.94
C ASN A 229 20.45 9.04 1.98
N LYS A 230 21.33 8.84 0.99
CA LYS A 230 22.62 9.52 0.93
C LYS A 230 22.52 10.83 0.15
N PRO A 231 23.41 11.80 0.43
CA PRO A 231 23.64 12.93 -0.46
C PRO A 231 23.93 12.46 -1.89
N PHE A 232 23.54 13.26 -2.88
CA PHE A 232 23.66 12.88 -4.29
C PHE A 232 25.12 12.68 -4.71
N GLU A 233 26.01 13.52 -4.20
CA GLU A 233 27.45 13.54 -4.47
C GLU A 233 28.14 12.26 -3.99
N GLU A 234 27.69 11.71 -2.87
CA GLU A 234 28.21 10.44 -2.33
C GLU A 234 27.67 9.22 -3.10
N SER A 235 26.57 9.39 -3.82
CA SER A 235 25.84 8.29 -4.47
C SER A 235 26.28 8.08 -5.92
N VAL A 236 26.85 9.09 -6.59
CA VAL A 236 27.21 9.03 -8.02
C VAL A 236 28.19 7.90 -8.35
N LYS A 237 29.19 7.66 -7.50
CA LYS A 237 30.20 6.61 -7.72
C LYS A 237 29.63 5.20 -7.63
N ALA A 238 28.52 5.03 -6.92
CA ALA A 238 27.87 3.73 -6.76
C ALA A 238 26.90 3.42 -7.91
N LEU A 239 26.45 4.45 -8.65
CA LEU A 239 25.55 4.30 -9.79
C LEU A 239 26.36 4.03 -11.07
N LYS A 240 26.67 2.75 -11.32
CA LYS A 240 27.42 2.32 -12.49
C LYS A 240 26.55 2.32 -13.74
N LEU A 241 26.82 3.26 -14.66
CA LEU A 241 26.16 3.39 -15.96
C LEU A 241 27.04 2.83 -17.09
N PRO A 242 26.45 2.43 -18.23
CA PRO A 242 27.22 1.98 -19.40
C PRO A 242 28.22 3.01 -19.87
N GLU A 243 29.44 2.57 -20.19
CA GLU A 243 30.52 3.44 -20.68
C GLU A 243 30.29 3.96 -22.11
N THR A 244 29.56 3.19 -22.92
CA THR A 244 29.19 3.53 -24.29
C THR A 244 27.80 2.99 -24.60
N MET A 245 27.09 3.67 -25.50
CA MET A 245 25.78 3.24 -25.98
C MET A 245 25.70 3.34 -27.49
N THR A 246 25.34 2.25 -28.16
CA THR A 246 25.09 2.24 -29.59
C THR A 246 23.59 2.36 -29.86
N LEU A 247 23.18 3.44 -30.53
CA LEU A 247 21.83 3.62 -31.04
C LEU A 247 21.74 2.98 -32.43
N THR A 248 20.85 2.02 -32.60
CA THR A 248 20.61 1.37 -33.90
C THR A 248 19.30 1.85 -34.49
N PHE A 249 19.30 2.26 -35.75
CA PHE A 249 18.15 2.84 -36.43
C PHE A 249 17.71 1.96 -37.61
N GLU A 250 16.41 1.89 -37.89
CA GLU A 250 15.94 1.19 -39.08
C GLU A 250 16.33 1.98 -40.34
N GLY A 251 17.11 1.35 -41.24
CA GLY A 251 17.52 1.94 -42.51
C GLY A 251 18.49 3.13 -42.43
N SER A 252 19.08 3.39 -41.25
CA SER A 252 20.05 4.48 -41.03
C SER A 252 21.29 3.95 -40.29
N PRO A 253 22.46 4.58 -40.46
CA PRO A 253 23.69 4.11 -39.81
C PRO A 253 23.60 4.22 -38.28
N ASP A 254 24.15 3.23 -37.60
CA ASP A 254 24.24 3.19 -36.15
C ASP A 254 25.07 4.37 -35.61
N ARG A 255 24.69 4.88 -34.44
CA ARG A 255 25.40 5.97 -33.76
C ARG A 255 25.89 5.50 -32.40
N THR A 256 27.20 5.53 -32.17
CA THR A 256 27.79 5.23 -30.86
C THR A 256 28.01 6.50 -30.05
N LEU A 257 27.31 6.63 -28.92
CA LEU A 257 27.44 7.73 -27.97
C LEU A 257 28.58 7.45 -26.97
N ARG A 258 29.45 8.45 -26.77
CA ARG A 258 30.56 8.43 -25.78
C ARG A 258 30.78 9.82 -25.19
N GLY A 259 31.48 9.88 -24.06
CA GLY A 259 31.88 11.15 -23.43
C GLY A 259 30.70 12.11 -23.22
N LYS A 260 30.85 13.36 -23.66
CA LYS A 260 29.84 14.41 -23.47
C LYS A 260 28.50 14.15 -24.16
N GLU A 261 28.50 13.46 -25.30
CA GLU A 261 27.26 13.08 -25.97
C GLU A 261 26.47 12.06 -25.13
N LEU A 262 27.17 11.09 -24.53
CA LEU A 262 26.58 10.09 -23.66
C LEU A 262 26.07 10.69 -22.34
N GLU A 263 26.83 11.62 -21.74
CA GLU A 263 26.37 12.36 -20.56
C GLU A 263 25.08 13.15 -20.85
N SER A 264 25.02 13.80 -22.02
CA SER A 264 23.82 14.53 -22.45
C SER A 264 22.62 13.62 -22.63
N PHE A 265 22.83 12.44 -23.24
CA PHE A 265 21.79 11.42 -23.38
C PHE A 265 21.27 10.94 -22.02
N TYR A 266 22.16 10.64 -21.07
CA TYR A 266 21.75 10.24 -19.72
C TYR A 266 20.97 11.34 -19.00
N LYS A 267 21.41 12.60 -19.12
CA LYS A 267 20.71 13.73 -18.52
C LYS A 267 19.28 13.84 -19.04
N GLN A 268 19.11 13.83 -20.36
CA GLN A 268 17.81 14.00 -21.00
C GLN A 268 16.88 12.81 -20.73
N SER A 269 17.40 11.58 -20.82
CA SER A 269 16.64 10.36 -20.48
C SER A 269 16.24 10.31 -19.00
N ALA A 270 17.13 10.73 -18.09
CA ALA A 270 16.82 10.82 -16.67
C ALA A 270 15.74 11.88 -16.39
N SER A 271 15.81 13.03 -17.05
CA SER A 271 14.81 14.09 -16.93
C SER A 271 13.43 13.66 -17.40
N GLU A 272 13.37 13.06 -18.60
CA GLU A 272 12.13 12.54 -19.17
C GLU A 272 11.51 11.44 -18.28
N LEU A 273 12.33 10.50 -17.80
CA LEU A 273 11.87 9.48 -16.86
C LEU A 273 11.38 10.09 -15.55
N ARG A 274 12.12 11.04 -14.97
CA ARG A 274 11.77 11.71 -13.72
C ARG A 274 10.43 12.44 -13.84
N ASN A 275 10.25 13.23 -14.90
CA ASN A 275 9.01 13.97 -15.15
C ASN A 275 7.82 13.01 -15.30
N SER A 276 8.01 11.92 -16.04
CA SER A 276 7.00 10.86 -16.20
C SER A 276 6.61 10.20 -14.86
N LEU A 277 7.58 10.00 -13.95
CA LEU A 277 7.35 9.46 -12.61
C LEU A 277 6.60 10.45 -11.69
N GLU A 278 7.00 11.71 -11.71
CA GLU A 278 6.36 12.79 -10.94
C GLU A 278 4.93 13.08 -11.43
N ASN A 279 4.66 12.88 -12.71
CA ASN A 279 3.32 13.00 -13.34
C ASN A 279 2.41 11.78 -13.08
N GLY A 280 2.46 11.24 -11.86
CA GLY A 280 1.52 10.23 -11.39
C GLY A 280 1.86 8.77 -11.72
N LYS A 281 3.05 8.49 -12.29
CA LYS A 281 3.49 7.10 -12.47
C LYS A 281 4.15 6.50 -11.23
N ALA A 282 4.63 7.32 -10.29
CA ALA A 282 5.14 6.87 -8.99
C ALA A 282 4.25 7.36 -7.84
N PRO A 283 4.13 6.61 -6.72
CA PRO A 283 3.34 7.04 -5.59
C PRO A 283 3.94 8.28 -4.92
N TYR A 284 3.12 9.30 -4.73
CA TYR A 284 3.55 10.63 -4.29
C TYR A 284 4.24 10.61 -2.92
N LEU A 285 3.72 9.84 -1.94
CA LEU A 285 4.39 9.70 -0.64
C LEU A 285 5.79 9.09 -0.77
N SER A 286 6.00 8.21 -1.76
CA SER A 286 7.32 7.62 -2.02
C SER A 286 8.26 8.64 -2.67
N LEU A 287 7.73 9.51 -3.53
CA LEU A 287 8.48 10.65 -4.08
C LEU A 287 8.91 11.61 -2.97
N LEU A 288 7.99 12.01 -2.08
CA LEU A 288 8.30 12.81 -0.89
C LEU A 288 9.33 12.14 0.02
N ASN A 289 9.30 10.80 0.10
CA ASN A 289 10.19 10.00 0.92
C ASN A 289 11.42 9.48 0.15
N GLN A 290 11.92 10.29 -0.79
CA GLN A 290 13.20 10.08 -1.47
C GLN A 290 13.34 8.68 -2.12
N GLY A 291 12.25 8.19 -2.71
CA GLY A 291 12.20 6.90 -3.39
C GLY A 291 11.97 5.69 -2.49
N THR A 292 11.76 5.91 -1.19
CA THR A 292 11.37 4.86 -0.24
C THR A 292 9.85 4.81 -0.08
N VAL A 293 9.26 3.64 -0.31
CA VAL A 293 7.81 3.45 -0.18
C VAL A 293 7.33 3.73 1.24
N VAL A 294 6.22 4.48 1.35
CA VAL A 294 5.47 4.68 2.60
C VAL A 294 4.27 3.72 2.61
N PRO A 295 4.37 2.55 3.25
CA PRO A 295 3.35 1.52 3.19
C PRO A 295 2.11 1.91 4.01
N MET A 296 0.93 1.83 3.38
CA MET A 296 -0.36 2.09 4.04
C MET A 296 -1.29 0.89 3.92
N VAL A 297 -2.01 0.60 5.01
CA VAL A 297 -3.07 -0.40 5.04
C VAL A 297 -4.37 0.28 5.44
N LEU A 298 -5.36 0.22 4.56
CA LEU A 298 -6.69 0.78 4.72
C LEU A 298 -7.63 -0.31 5.21
N GLY A 299 -8.32 -0.06 6.33
CA GLY A 299 -9.24 -0.97 6.97
C GLY A 299 -10.68 -0.48 6.88
N PHE A 300 -11.54 -1.36 6.40
CA PHE A 300 -12.92 -1.06 6.06
C PHE A 300 -13.88 -1.87 6.94
N GLU A 301 -15.08 -1.33 7.09
CA GLU A 301 -16.25 -2.10 7.51
C GLU A 301 -16.48 -3.31 6.62
N LYS A 302 -17.40 -4.18 7.05
CA LYS A 302 -17.91 -5.27 6.20
C LYS A 302 -18.33 -4.73 4.84
N VAL A 303 -17.76 -5.33 3.79
CA VAL A 303 -18.26 -5.24 2.43
C VAL A 303 -19.06 -6.51 2.15
N ARG A 304 -20.29 -6.36 1.66
CA ARG A 304 -21.16 -7.47 1.26
C ARG A 304 -21.02 -7.75 -0.24
N ASN A 305 -21.51 -8.91 -0.66
CA ASN A 305 -21.66 -9.26 -2.08
C ASN A 305 -20.37 -9.17 -2.92
N LEU A 306 -19.22 -9.46 -2.31
CA LEU A 306 -17.95 -9.54 -3.03
C LEU A 306 -17.96 -10.76 -3.97
N SER A 307 -17.51 -10.55 -5.20
CA SER A 307 -17.21 -11.61 -6.16
C SER A 307 -16.01 -12.43 -5.72
N SER A 308 -15.92 -13.68 -6.16
CA SER A 308 -14.77 -14.57 -5.90
C SER A 308 -14.02 -14.90 -7.18
N HIS A 309 -12.69 -14.94 -7.10
CA HIS A 309 -11.81 -15.29 -8.23
C HIS A 309 -10.70 -16.23 -7.77
N SER A 310 -10.49 -17.28 -8.55
CA SER A 310 -9.44 -18.27 -8.31
C SER A 310 -8.23 -17.98 -9.18
N VAL A 311 -7.06 -17.95 -8.54
CA VAL A 311 -5.75 -17.83 -9.21
C VAL A 311 -4.99 -19.14 -8.99
N SER A 312 -4.63 -19.83 -10.07
CA SER A 312 -3.83 -21.06 -10.00
C SER A 312 -2.39 -20.77 -9.58
N ALA A 313 -1.76 -21.58 -8.73
CA ALA A 313 -0.34 -21.37 -8.44
C ALA A 313 0.52 -21.60 -9.71
N PRO A 314 1.59 -20.82 -9.95
CA PRO A 314 2.50 -21.03 -11.08
C PRO A 314 3.19 -22.41 -11.07
N MET A 315 3.33 -23.03 -9.90
CA MET A 315 3.83 -24.40 -9.72
C MET A 315 2.92 -25.13 -8.73
N GLY A 316 2.12 -26.09 -9.23
CA GLY A 316 1.25 -26.97 -8.44
C GLY A 316 -0.24 -26.85 -8.75
N ASN A 317 -1.02 -27.86 -8.34
CA ASN A 317 -2.48 -27.95 -8.55
C ASN A 317 -3.31 -27.10 -7.55
N ALA A 318 -2.65 -26.32 -6.69
CA ALA A 318 -3.32 -25.50 -5.70
C ALA A 318 -3.82 -24.20 -6.34
N SER A 319 -5.11 -23.92 -6.23
CA SER A 319 -5.69 -22.61 -6.57
C SER A 319 -5.92 -21.80 -5.30
N LYS A 320 -5.71 -20.48 -5.39
CA LYS A 320 -6.00 -19.52 -4.32
C LYS A 320 -7.22 -18.69 -4.69
N GLN A 321 -8.20 -18.64 -3.79
CA GLN A 321 -9.40 -17.83 -3.93
C GLN A 321 -9.24 -16.44 -3.33
N TYR A 322 -9.74 -15.44 -4.05
CA TYR A 322 -9.74 -14.04 -3.68
C TYR A 322 -11.13 -13.44 -3.82
N SER A 323 -11.59 -12.74 -2.77
CA SER A 323 -12.82 -11.94 -2.85
C SER A 323 -12.54 -10.49 -3.20
N TYR A 324 -13.34 -9.92 -4.09
CA TYR A 324 -13.13 -8.59 -4.67
C TYR A 324 -14.44 -7.96 -5.19
N GLN A 325 -14.34 -6.69 -5.59
CA GLN A 325 -15.31 -6.04 -6.47
C GLN A 325 -14.59 -5.42 -7.69
N ASP A 326 -15.31 -5.28 -8.79
CA ASP A 326 -14.79 -4.76 -10.07
C ASP A 326 -14.92 -3.24 -10.22
N ASN A 327 -15.73 -2.59 -9.38
CA ASN A 327 -16.00 -1.16 -9.46
C ASN A 327 -15.25 -0.38 -8.37
N ASP A 328 -15.03 0.91 -8.64
CA ASP A 328 -14.47 1.85 -7.67
C ASP A 328 -15.26 1.83 -6.36
N HIS A 329 -14.55 1.76 -5.22
CA HIS A 329 -15.19 1.79 -3.91
C HIS A 329 -15.04 3.15 -3.24
N PRO A 330 -16.13 3.89 -2.96
CA PRO A 330 -16.03 5.12 -2.20
C PRO A 330 -15.55 4.84 -0.78
N LEU A 331 -14.60 5.61 -0.26
CA LEU A 331 -14.11 5.47 1.11
C LEU A 331 -15.19 5.78 2.15
N SER A 332 -16.24 6.53 1.77
CA SER A 332 -17.44 6.74 2.60
C SER A 332 -18.32 5.49 2.74
N GLY A 333 -18.06 4.44 1.96
CA GLY A 333 -18.89 3.23 1.88
C GLY A 333 -19.96 3.32 0.78
N SER A 334 -20.49 2.16 0.41
CA SER A 334 -21.57 1.99 -0.57
C SER A 334 -22.82 1.38 0.09
N ALA A 335 -23.85 1.09 -0.70
CA ALA A 335 -25.01 0.32 -0.24
C ALA A 335 -24.62 -1.06 0.32
N GLU A 336 -23.49 -1.62 -0.13
CA GLU A 336 -22.94 -2.89 0.33
C GLU A 336 -21.99 -2.75 1.54
N GLY A 337 -21.88 -1.54 2.10
CA GLY A 337 -21.04 -1.21 3.24
C GLY A 337 -19.61 -0.81 2.85
N GLY A 338 -18.65 -1.18 3.69
CA GLY A 338 -17.24 -0.95 3.42
C GLY A 338 -16.76 0.49 3.62
N ARG A 339 -17.30 1.25 4.58
CA ARG A 339 -16.73 2.55 4.90
C ARG A 339 -15.32 2.39 5.47
N LEU A 340 -14.40 3.27 5.07
CA LEU A 340 -13.05 3.35 5.63
C LEU A 340 -13.15 3.75 7.10
N LYS A 341 -12.56 2.94 7.99
CA LYS A 341 -12.60 3.13 9.44
C LYS A 341 -11.24 3.18 10.09
N GLU A 342 -10.26 2.54 9.47
CA GLU A 342 -8.91 2.46 10.01
C GLU A 342 -7.89 2.75 8.92
N LEU A 343 -6.85 3.47 9.29
CA LEU A 343 -5.61 3.55 8.56
C LEU A 343 -4.47 3.01 9.44
N GLU A 344 -3.74 2.01 8.93
CA GLU A 344 -2.52 1.51 9.55
C GLU A 344 -1.28 1.99 8.79
N VAL A 345 -0.33 2.56 9.54
CA VAL A 345 1.02 2.98 9.10
C VAL A 345 2.09 2.27 9.93
N ARG A 346 3.34 2.25 9.45
CA ARG A 346 4.41 1.48 10.10
C ARG A 346 5.16 2.23 11.20
N SER A 347 5.12 3.55 11.19
CA SER A 347 5.81 4.41 12.15
C SER A 347 5.17 5.79 12.22
N LEU A 348 5.52 6.57 13.24
CA LEU A 348 5.16 8.00 13.29
C LEU A 348 5.82 8.79 12.15
N ALA A 349 6.99 8.38 11.66
CA ALA A 349 7.63 8.99 10.50
C ALA A 349 6.79 8.82 9.23
N ASP A 350 6.20 7.64 9.03
CA ASP A 350 5.29 7.40 7.89
C ASP A 350 3.99 8.18 8.03
N LEU A 351 3.49 8.34 9.26
CA LEU A 351 2.35 9.22 9.54
C LEU A 351 2.67 10.70 9.26
N ALA A 352 3.87 11.16 9.63
CA ALA A 352 4.33 12.52 9.36
C ALA A 352 4.42 12.78 7.84
N THR A 353 4.98 11.84 7.08
CA THR A 353 5.02 11.95 5.60
C THR A 353 3.60 11.97 5.02
N LEU A 354 2.68 11.18 5.56
CA LEU A 354 1.28 11.24 5.15
C LEU A 354 0.65 12.61 5.43
N PHE A 355 0.82 13.17 6.63
CA PHE A 355 0.23 14.48 6.96
C PHE A 355 0.81 15.60 6.10
N LEU A 356 2.11 15.59 5.83
CA LEU A 356 2.72 16.52 4.88
C LEU A 356 2.16 16.33 3.47
N GLY A 357 2.03 15.09 3.00
CA GLY A 357 1.45 14.78 1.70
C GLY A 357 0.00 15.22 1.57
N CYS A 358 -0.80 15.00 2.62
CA CYS A 358 -2.17 15.48 2.76
C CYS A 358 -2.25 17.00 2.62
N GLU A 359 -1.42 17.74 3.36
CA GLU A 359 -1.38 19.20 3.29
C GLU A 359 -1.04 19.69 1.88
N VAL A 360 -0.01 19.11 1.26
CA VAL A 360 0.43 19.51 -0.09
C VAL A 360 -0.62 19.18 -1.16
N LYS A 361 -1.40 18.10 -0.99
CA LYS A 361 -2.45 17.70 -1.94
C LYS A 361 -3.83 18.26 -1.62
N GLY A 362 -3.97 19.06 -0.55
CA GLY A 362 -5.27 19.59 -0.12
C GLY A 362 -6.24 18.50 0.34
N THR A 363 -5.72 17.40 0.89
CA THR A 363 -6.50 16.26 1.37
C THR A 363 -6.48 16.23 2.89
N SER A 364 -7.61 15.93 3.53
CA SER A 364 -7.70 15.70 4.97
C SER A 364 -8.12 14.27 5.28
N LEU A 365 -7.63 13.71 6.39
CA LEU A 365 -8.17 12.47 6.93
C LEU A 365 -9.52 12.77 7.58
N ALA A 366 -10.49 11.86 7.45
CA ALA A 366 -11.77 11.99 8.14
C ALA A 366 -11.56 12.01 9.66
N ASP A 367 -12.33 12.84 10.37
CA ASP A 367 -12.12 13.03 11.81
C ASP A 367 -12.31 11.75 12.62
N ASP A 368 -13.24 10.89 12.19
CA ASP A 368 -13.54 9.61 12.81
C ASP A 368 -12.68 8.44 12.29
N LEU A 369 -11.72 8.70 11.39
CA LEU A 369 -10.76 7.70 10.93
C LEU A 369 -9.76 7.35 12.03
N LEU A 370 -9.74 6.09 12.46
CA LEU A 370 -8.76 5.61 13.43
C LEU A 370 -7.38 5.43 12.79
N VAL A 371 -6.36 5.96 13.45
CA VAL A 371 -4.96 5.78 13.03
C VAL A 371 -4.28 4.77 13.93
N ARG A 372 -3.77 3.71 13.31
CA ARG A 372 -3.05 2.61 13.95
C ARG A 372 -1.58 2.65 13.52
N VAL A 373 -0.68 2.80 14.47
CA VAL A 373 0.77 2.72 14.24
C VAL A 373 1.24 1.33 14.62
N LYS A 374 1.85 0.61 13.68
CA LYS A 374 2.38 -0.75 13.93
C LYS A 374 3.82 -0.88 13.42
N GLU A 375 4.76 -0.68 14.34
CA GLU A 375 6.18 -0.95 14.09
C GLU A 375 6.45 -2.47 13.98
N ALA A 376 7.65 -2.87 13.55
CA ALA A 376 8.01 -4.29 13.53
C ALA A 376 8.26 -4.78 14.97
N GLY A 377 7.81 -6.00 15.31
CA GLY A 377 8.06 -6.59 16.63
C GLY A 377 7.28 -6.01 17.83
N THR A 378 6.63 -4.85 17.69
CA THR A 378 5.92 -4.20 18.82
C THR A 378 4.42 -4.52 18.88
N LYS A 379 3.71 -4.13 19.94
CA LYS A 379 2.24 -4.01 19.85
C LYS A 379 1.87 -2.81 18.99
N ALA A 380 0.63 -2.76 18.50
CA ALA A 380 0.18 -1.56 17.80
C ALA A 380 -0.26 -0.51 18.80
N ASP A 381 -0.09 0.75 18.43
CA ASP A 381 -0.63 1.89 19.14
C ASP A 381 -1.75 2.49 18.29
N TYR A 382 -2.89 2.73 18.90
CA TYR A 382 -3.95 3.50 18.27
C TYR A 382 -3.86 4.92 18.79
N LEU A 383 -3.77 5.88 17.87
CA LEU A 383 -3.70 7.28 18.24
C LEU A 383 -5.12 7.80 18.49
N PRO A 384 -5.46 8.26 19.71
CA PRO A 384 -6.71 8.94 19.97
C PRO A 384 -6.86 10.17 19.08
N PRO A 385 -8.10 10.61 18.76
CA PRO A 385 -8.33 11.77 17.90
C PRO A 385 -7.56 13.03 18.32
N ALA A 386 -7.53 13.34 19.63
CA ALA A 386 -6.80 14.49 20.18
C ALA A 386 -5.29 14.40 19.90
N GLN A 387 -4.65 13.26 20.19
CA GLN A 387 -3.21 13.07 19.93
C GLN A 387 -2.91 13.11 18.42
N ARG A 388 -3.78 12.54 17.59
CA ARG A 388 -3.63 12.59 16.13
C ARG A 388 -3.67 14.02 15.62
N ASN A 389 -4.62 14.83 16.10
CA ASN A 389 -4.79 16.21 15.67
C ASN A 389 -3.60 17.07 16.13
N GLN A 390 -3.19 16.94 17.39
CA GLN A 390 -2.00 17.61 17.92
C GLN A 390 -0.73 17.23 17.17
N PHE A 391 -0.55 15.94 16.87
CA PHE A 391 0.56 15.47 16.07
C PHE A 391 0.56 16.10 14.68
N ARG A 392 -0.59 16.13 14.00
CA ARG A 392 -0.73 16.81 12.70
C ARG A 392 -0.34 18.28 12.80
N GLU A 393 -0.87 19.02 13.76
CA GLU A 393 -0.58 20.44 13.95
C GLU A 393 0.92 20.70 14.15
N LYS A 394 1.58 19.93 15.02
CA LYS A 394 3.03 20.05 15.25
C LYS A 394 3.85 19.70 14.01
N ILE A 395 3.48 18.65 13.28
CA ILE A 395 4.14 18.29 12.01
C ILE A 395 4.04 19.43 11.00
N LEU A 396 2.85 20.01 10.81
CA LEU A 396 2.65 21.07 9.82
C LEU A 396 3.28 22.40 10.24
N ALA A 397 3.26 22.73 11.53
CA ALA A 397 3.98 23.87 12.07
C ALA A 397 5.49 23.73 11.86
N GLN A 398 6.05 22.56 12.14
CA GLN A 398 7.47 22.29 11.93
C GLN A 398 7.82 22.29 10.43
N ALA A 399 6.99 21.68 9.58
CA ALA A 399 7.17 21.73 8.13
C ALA A 399 7.23 23.17 7.60
N SER A 400 6.36 24.04 8.13
CA SER A 400 6.31 25.46 7.77
C SER A 400 7.55 26.22 8.23
N ARG A 401 8.10 25.90 9.41
CA ARG A 401 9.37 26.48 9.90
C ARG A 401 10.60 26.05 9.09
N LEU A 402 10.53 24.88 8.46
CA LEU A 402 11.61 24.34 7.64
C LEU A 402 11.62 24.88 6.21
N LEU A 403 10.64 25.72 5.85
CA LEU A 403 10.65 26.45 4.60
C LEU A 403 11.83 27.44 4.56
N PRO A 404 12.46 27.66 3.40
CA PRO A 404 13.42 28.74 3.21
C PRO A 404 12.83 30.10 3.63
N GLU A 405 13.63 31.00 4.19
CA GLU A 405 13.15 32.31 4.69
C GLU A 405 12.52 33.19 3.58
N ASP A 406 12.93 32.97 2.33
CA ASP A 406 12.42 33.60 1.11
C ASP A 406 11.22 32.86 0.49
N ALA A 407 10.79 31.74 1.08
CA ALA A 407 9.63 31.00 0.63
C ALA A 407 8.33 31.69 1.07
N HIS A 408 7.88 32.64 0.27
CA HIS A 408 6.59 33.32 0.46
C HIS A 408 5.36 32.48 0.06
N THR A 409 5.56 31.22 -0.36
CA THR A 409 4.51 30.36 -0.89
C THR A 409 4.20 29.19 0.03
N ALA A 410 2.92 28.85 0.14
CA ALA A 410 2.42 27.73 0.94
C ALA A 410 3.11 26.39 0.57
N LEU A 411 3.12 25.43 1.51
CA LEU A 411 3.69 24.08 1.31
C LEU A 411 3.23 23.43 0.00
N ALA A 412 1.96 23.63 -0.39
CA ALA A 412 1.37 23.09 -1.61
C ALA A 412 2.08 23.54 -2.90
N ASN A 413 2.75 24.70 -2.88
CA ASN A 413 3.39 25.31 -4.04
C ASN A 413 4.92 25.13 -4.05
N GLN A 414 5.46 24.40 -3.07
CA GLN A 414 6.89 24.15 -2.99
C GLN A 414 7.33 23.08 -4.00
N PRO A 415 8.53 23.22 -4.60
CA PRO A 415 9.06 22.18 -5.46
C PRO A 415 9.30 20.89 -4.68
N LEU A 416 9.16 19.74 -5.35
CA LEU A 416 9.29 18.42 -4.73
C LEU A 416 10.63 18.25 -3.98
N SER A 417 11.72 18.82 -4.50
CA SER A 417 13.04 18.78 -3.86
C SER A 417 13.05 19.44 -2.47
N THR A 418 12.40 20.59 -2.31
CA THR A 418 12.23 21.27 -1.02
C THR A 418 11.37 20.42 -0.08
N LEU A 419 10.25 19.90 -0.57
CA LEU A 419 9.37 19.03 0.22
C LEU A 419 10.06 17.74 0.68
N GLN A 420 10.92 17.16 -0.16
CA GLN A 420 11.75 16.00 0.20
C GLN A 420 12.73 16.33 1.34
N GLN A 421 13.35 17.51 1.33
CA GLN A 421 14.24 17.94 2.40
C GLN A 421 13.50 18.18 3.72
N ILE A 422 12.33 18.83 3.66
CA ILE A 422 11.45 19.03 4.82
C ILE A 422 11.04 17.66 5.40
N ASN A 423 10.54 16.76 4.57
CA ASN A 423 10.15 15.41 5.00
C ASN A 423 11.32 14.64 5.62
N ALA A 424 12.52 14.70 5.03
CA ALA A 424 13.70 14.05 5.58
C ALA A 424 14.07 14.59 6.98
N LYS A 425 14.01 15.92 7.17
CA LYS A 425 14.25 16.55 8.47
C LYS A 425 13.19 16.14 9.50
N LEU A 426 11.90 16.25 9.17
CA LEU A 426 10.80 15.81 10.05
C LEU A 426 10.97 14.36 10.51
N ARG A 427 11.30 13.46 9.58
CA ARG A 427 11.47 12.02 9.86
C ARG A 427 12.70 11.71 10.73
N SER A 428 13.65 12.66 10.86
CA SER A 428 14.84 12.52 11.70
C SER A 428 14.63 12.99 13.15
N GLU A 429 13.51 13.65 13.45
CA GLU A 429 13.20 14.15 14.79
C GLU A 429 12.60 13.08 15.70
N ASP A 430 12.56 13.35 17.02
CA ASP A 430 11.81 12.53 17.97
C ASP A 430 10.31 12.82 17.88
N LEU A 431 9.67 12.15 16.93
CA LEU A 431 8.24 12.30 16.65
C LEU A 431 7.33 11.83 17.80
N ARG A 432 7.84 11.11 18.80
CA ARG A 432 7.01 10.77 19.97
C ARG A 432 6.70 11.99 20.82
N ALA A 433 7.61 12.97 20.89
CA ALA A 433 7.38 14.25 21.57
C ALA A 433 6.23 15.08 20.94
N TYR A 434 5.80 14.72 19.73
CA TYR A 434 4.74 15.39 19.01
C TYR A 434 3.35 14.84 19.38
N LEU A 435 3.27 13.73 20.12
CA LEU A 435 2.03 13.14 20.62
C LEU A 435 1.57 13.69 21.98
N ALA A 436 2.45 14.42 22.68
CA ALA A 436 2.23 14.97 24.02
C ALA A 436 1.74 16.42 23.97
#